data_AF-A0A2R6F6Q3-F1
#
_entry.id   AF-A0A2R6F6Q3-F1
#
_cell.length_a   1.000
_cell.length_b   1.000
_cell.length_c   1.000
_cell.angle_alpha   90.00
_cell.angle_beta   90.00
_cell.angle_gamma   90.00
#
_symmetry.space_group_name_H-M   'P 1'
#
loop_
_entity.id
_entity.type
_entity.pdbx_description
1 polymer ?
#
loop_
_entity_poly.entity_id
_entity_poly.type
_entity_poly.pdbx_seq_one_letter_code
_entity_poly.pdbx_strand_id
1 'polypeptide(L)'
;MSFAITHFAVGAAIATLVLGVVAPRSRFKGTAIMASGIWAMIPDVEKIAPTYADRFDVVYDLLSTNLFWFHGTLDVLDPSDSALVAAAAVGLWLLVTLFVEISGFLRAALAERSTRRTEHGLGPGD
;
A
#
# COMPACT_ATOMS: atom_id res chain seq x y z
N MET A 1 -11.97 -7.89 -15.21
CA MET A 1 -11.48 -8.72 -14.12
C MET A 1 -9.97 -8.68 -14.19
N SER A 2 -9.37 -8.12 -13.14
CA SER A 2 -7.94 -8.18 -12.92
C SER A 2 -7.62 -9.30 -11.93
N PHE A 3 -6.37 -9.77 -11.98
CA PHE A 3 -5.91 -10.76 -11.03
C PHE A 3 -5.95 -10.24 -9.60
N ALA A 4 -6.27 -11.12 -8.64
CA ALA A 4 -6.30 -10.77 -7.22
C ALA A 4 -4.96 -10.21 -6.71
N ILE A 5 -3.83 -10.63 -7.29
CA ILE A 5 -2.51 -10.08 -6.96
C ILE A 5 -2.35 -8.62 -7.40
N THR A 6 -3.06 -8.18 -8.45
CA THR A 6 -3.13 -6.77 -8.84
C THR A 6 -3.80 -5.97 -7.74
N HIS A 7 -4.98 -6.40 -7.28
CA HIS A 7 -5.73 -5.75 -6.19
C HIS A 7 -4.89 -5.68 -4.91
N PHE A 8 -4.28 -6.80 -4.53
CA PHE A 8 -3.36 -6.87 -3.40
C PHE A 8 -2.24 -5.82 -3.51
N ALA A 9 -1.54 -5.81 -4.65
CA ALA A 9 -0.40 -4.94 -4.85
C ALA A 9 -0.79 -3.46 -4.83
N VAL A 10 -1.93 -3.08 -5.41
CA VAL A 10 -2.43 -1.71 -5.35
C VAL A 10 -2.81 -1.31 -3.92
N GLY A 11 -3.57 -2.13 -3.20
CA GLY A 11 -3.94 -1.87 -1.81
C GLY A 11 -2.73 -1.80 -0.86
N ALA A 12 -1.72 -2.63 -1.10
CA ALA A 12 -0.46 -2.60 -0.37
C ALA A 12 0.37 -1.35 -0.73
N ALA A 13 0.45 -0.97 -2.00
CA ALA A 13 1.17 0.23 -2.45
C ALA A 13 0.62 1.51 -1.83
N ILE A 14 -0.70 1.67 -1.81
CA ILE A 14 -1.32 2.85 -1.23
C ILE A 14 -1.08 2.90 0.28
N ALA A 15 -1.25 1.77 0.98
CA ALA A 15 -0.95 1.70 2.42
C ALA A 15 0.53 1.97 2.72
N THR A 16 1.46 1.45 1.91
CA THR A 16 2.89 1.72 2.06
C THR A 16 3.16 3.23 1.99
N LEU A 17 2.58 3.91 1.00
CA LEU A 17 2.77 5.36 0.84
C LEU A 17 2.16 6.13 2.01
N VAL A 18 0.91 5.84 2.37
CA VAL A 18 0.18 6.52 3.45
C VAL A 18 0.89 6.31 4.79
N LEU A 19 1.21 5.08 5.16
CA LEU A 19 1.88 4.78 6.43
C LEU A 19 3.33 5.23 6.46
N GLY A 20 3.99 5.25 5.30
CA GLY A 20 5.33 5.84 5.14
C GLY A 20 5.38 7.32 5.49
N VAL A 21 4.29 8.05 5.28
CA VAL A 21 4.17 9.49 5.58
C VAL A 21 3.56 9.74 6.95
N VAL A 22 2.42 9.11 7.26
CA VAL A 22 1.62 9.40 8.46
C VAL A 22 2.18 8.73 9.71
N ALA A 23 2.69 7.50 9.59
CA ALA A 23 3.16 6.70 10.71
C ALA A 23 4.54 6.06 10.46
N PRO A 24 5.57 6.83 10.05
CA PRO A 24 6.85 6.29 9.59
C PRO A 24 7.56 5.42 10.64
N ARG A 25 7.33 5.70 11.93
CA ARG A 25 7.93 5.02 13.10
C ARG A 25 7.08 3.90 13.69
N SER A 26 5.95 3.54 13.06
CA SER A 26 5.09 2.47 13.57
C SER A 26 5.80 1.11 13.47
N ARG A 27 5.73 0.33 14.56
CA ARG A 27 6.28 -1.04 14.64
C ARG A 27 5.47 -2.04 13.81
N PHE A 28 4.19 -1.76 13.58
CA PHE A 28 3.26 -2.66 12.88
C PHE A 28 3.00 -2.23 11.43
N LYS A 29 3.83 -1.34 10.87
CA LYS A 29 3.66 -0.81 9.51
C LYS A 29 3.57 -1.92 8.46
N GLY A 30 4.47 -2.91 8.52
CA GLY A 30 4.44 -4.06 7.60
C GLY A 30 3.14 -4.86 7.71
N THR A 31 2.69 -5.17 8.93
CA THR A 31 1.42 -5.87 9.16
C THR A 31 0.23 -5.10 8.59
N ALA A 32 0.18 -3.78 8.79
CA ALA A 32 -0.90 -2.95 8.27
C ALA A 32 -0.89 -2.86 6.74
N ILE A 33 0.29 -2.83 6.10
CA ILE A 33 0.43 -2.90 4.63
C ILE A 33 -0.11 -4.24 4.12
N MET A 34 0.24 -5.35 4.77
CA MET A 34 -0.25 -6.69 4.39
C MET A 34 -1.76 -6.81 4.57
N ALA A 35 -2.28 -6.32 5.70
CA ALA A 35 -3.72 -6.29 5.96
C ALA A 35 -4.45 -5.44 4.91
N SER A 36 -3.88 -4.32 4.46
CA SER A 36 -4.44 -3.49 3.40
C SER A 36 -4.47 -4.18 2.04
N GLY A 37 -3.43 -4.92 1.68
CA GLY A 37 -3.43 -5.73 0.46
C GLY A 37 -4.48 -6.85 0.51
N ILE A 38 -4.57 -7.57 1.64
CA ILE A 38 -5.58 -8.62 1.85
C ILE A 38 -6.99 -8.01 1.79
N TRP A 39 -7.17 -6.83 2.39
CA TRP A 39 -8.43 -6.09 2.34
C TRP A 39 -8.86 -5.81 0.90
N ALA A 40 -7.94 -5.39 0.03
CA ALA A 40 -8.22 -5.17 -1.40
C ALA A 40 -8.69 -6.44 -2.14
N MET A 41 -8.30 -7.63 -1.67
CA MET A 41 -8.68 -8.92 -2.25
C MET A 41 -9.99 -9.49 -1.70
N ILE A 42 -10.63 -8.85 -0.71
CA ILE A 42 -11.87 -9.39 -0.14
C ILE A 42 -12.94 -9.62 -1.21
N PRO A 43 -13.12 -8.74 -2.21
CA PRO A 43 -14.05 -9.03 -3.30
C PRO A 43 -13.65 -10.26 -4.12
N ASP A 44 -12.36 -10.52 -4.34
CA ASP A 44 -11.91 -11.71 -5.08
C ASP A 44 -12.33 -13.05 -4.43
N VAL A 45 -12.73 -13.06 -3.15
CA VAL A 45 -13.19 -14.28 -2.45
C VAL A 45 -14.44 -14.89 -3.10
N GLU A 46 -15.29 -14.09 -3.75
CA GLU A 46 -16.46 -14.62 -4.47
C GLU A 46 -16.06 -15.61 -5.57
N LYS A 47 -14.88 -15.43 -6.17
CA LYS A 47 -14.34 -16.27 -7.24
C LYS A 47 -14.04 -17.69 -6.77
N ILE A 48 -13.76 -17.86 -5.47
CA ILE A 48 -13.48 -19.18 -4.86
C ILE A 48 -14.66 -19.72 -4.03
N ALA A 49 -15.59 -18.86 -3.61
CA ALA A 49 -16.76 -19.23 -2.82
C ALA A 49 -18.05 -18.55 -3.34
N PRO A 50 -18.55 -18.96 -4.53
CA PRO A 50 -19.67 -18.29 -5.20
C PRO A 50 -20.98 -18.30 -4.39
N THR A 51 -21.14 -19.27 -3.48
CA THR A 51 -22.34 -19.46 -2.63
C THR A 51 -22.70 -18.25 -1.76
N TYR A 52 -21.77 -17.30 -1.58
CA TYR A 52 -21.99 -16.09 -0.78
C TYR A 52 -22.25 -14.82 -1.61
N ALA A 53 -22.16 -14.88 -2.93
CA ALA A 53 -22.26 -13.72 -3.83
C ALA A 53 -23.63 -13.03 -3.72
N ASP A 54 -24.72 -13.78 -3.89
CA ASP A 54 -26.09 -13.26 -3.95
C ASP A 54 -26.61 -12.58 -2.67
N ARG A 55 -25.89 -12.71 -1.54
CA ARG A 55 -26.37 -12.18 -0.25
C ARG A 55 -26.08 -10.70 -0.04
N PHE A 56 -25.30 -10.05 -0.89
CA PHE A 56 -24.79 -8.69 -0.61
C PHE A 56 -24.70 -7.72 -1.80
N ASP A 57 -25.26 -8.00 -2.98
CA ASP A 57 -25.09 -7.24 -4.23
C ASP A 57 -25.00 -5.70 -4.09
N VAL A 58 -25.93 -5.04 -3.40
CA VAL A 58 -25.95 -3.56 -3.30
C VAL A 58 -24.85 -3.02 -2.39
N VAL A 59 -24.54 -3.74 -1.31
CA VAL A 59 -23.43 -3.39 -0.40
C VAL A 59 -22.11 -3.69 -1.10
N TYR A 60 -22.07 -4.77 -1.87
CA TYR A 60 -20.90 -5.24 -2.57
C TYR A 60 -20.43 -4.25 -3.64
N ASP A 61 -21.33 -3.68 -4.45
CA ASP A 61 -20.99 -2.66 -5.46
C ASP A 61 -20.36 -1.39 -4.87
N LEU A 62 -20.91 -0.90 -3.74
CA LEU A 62 -20.39 0.30 -3.07
C LEU A 62 -19.03 0.02 -2.41
N LEU A 63 -18.88 -1.17 -1.82
CA LEU A 63 -17.66 -1.61 -1.16
C LEU A 63 -16.54 -1.94 -2.17
N SER A 64 -16.85 -2.67 -3.24
CA SER A 64 -15.92 -3.05 -4.31
C SER A 64 -15.37 -1.81 -5.01
N THR A 65 -16.19 -0.78 -5.21
CA THR A 65 -15.74 0.38 -6.00
C THR A 65 -14.97 1.42 -5.18
N ASN A 66 -15.16 1.55 -3.86
CA ASN A 66 -14.49 2.62 -3.08
C ASN A 66 -13.78 2.13 -1.82
N LEU A 67 -14.32 1.12 -1.11
CA LEU A 67 -13.78 0.72 0.20
C LEU A 67 -12.59 -0.24 0.08
N PHE A 68 -12.57 -1.07 -0.97
CA PHE A 68 -11.49 -2.03 -1.24
C PHE A 68 -10.48 -1.49 -2.25
N TRP A 69 -10.05 -0.24 -2.08
CA TRP A 69 -9.03 0.39 -2.93
C TRP A 69 -9.39 0.45 -4.42
N PHE A 70 -10.63 0.85 -4.72
CA PHE A 70 -11.10 1.00 -6.09
C PHE A 70 -11.07 -0.30 -6.91
N HIS A 71 -11.32 -1.44 -6.26
CA HIS A 71 -11.34 -2.77 -6.87
C HIS A 71 -12.13 -2.81 -8.18
N GLY A 72 -13.40 -2.34 -8.16
CA GLY A 72 -14.23 -2.31 -9.37
C GLY A 72 -13.64 -1.46 -10.50
N THR A 73 -12.92 -0.38 -10.19
CA THR A 73 -12.21 0.41 -11.21
C THR A 73 -11.03 -0.36 -11.81
N LEU A 74 -10.28 -1.09 -10.98
CA LEU A 74 -9.17 -1.92 -11.45
C LEU A 74 -9.66 -3.05 -12.37
N ASP A 75 -10.79 -3.67 -12.04
CA ASP A 75 -11.42 -4.70 -12.88
C ASP A 75 -11.87 -4.19 -14.26
N VAL A 76 -12.28 -2.91 -14.35
CA VAL A 76 -12.64 -2.26 -15.61
C VAL A 76 -11.39 -1.90 -16.43
N LEU A 77 -10.31 -1.46 -15.77
CA LEU A 77 -9.06 -1.06 -16.43
C LEU A 77 -8.26 -2.26 -16.95
N ASP A 78 -8.37 -3.41 -16.30
CA ASP A 78 -7.79 -4.67 -16.75
C ASP A 78 -8.91 -5.72 -16.82
N PRO A 79 -9.68 -5.76 -17.92
CA PRO A 79 -10.79 -6.70 -18.04
C PRO A 79 -10.34 -8.14 -18.31
N SER A 80 -9.09 -8.34 -18.76
CA SER A 80 -8.58 -9.58 -19.36
C SER A 80 -7.67 -10.41 -18.46
N ASP A 81 -7.58 -10.10 -17.16
CA ASP A 81 -6.64 -10.71 -16.23
C ASP A 81 -5.19 -10.69 -16.77
N SER A 82 -4.68 -9.49 -17.05
CA SER A 82 -3.38 -9.34 -17.68
C SER A 82 -2.23 -9.62 -16.71
N ALA A 83 -1.44 -10.66 -17.00
CA ALA A 83 -0.22 -10.96 -16.25
C ALA A 83 0.79 -9.79 -16.27
N LEU A 84 0.81 -9.01 -17.35
CA LEU A 84 1.64 -7.81 -17.45
C LEU A 84 1.17 -6.72 -16.47
N VAL A 85 -0.15 -6.50 -16.36
CA VAL A 85 -0.72 -5.52 -15.42
C VAL A 85 -0.44 -5.96 -13.98
N ALA A 86 -0.63 -7.23 -13.67
CA ALA A 86 -0.30 -7.79 -12.37
C ALA A 86 1.19 -7.60 -12.01
N ALA A 87 2.10 -7.92 -12.94
CA ALA A 87 3.53 -7.72 -12.74
C ALA A 87 3.89 -6.24 -12.55
N ALA A 88 3.26 -5.34 -13.32
CA ALA A 88 3.46 -3.91 -13.19
C ALA A 88 2.96 -3.37 -11.84
N ALA A 89 1.81 -3.84 -11.36
CA ALA A 89 1.27 -3.46 -10.05
C ALA A 89 2.17 -3.91 -8.90
N VAL A 90 2.67 -5.15 -8.95
CA VAL A 90 3.66 -5.64 -7.98
C VAL A 90 4.96 -4.83 -8.07
N GLY A 91 5.45 -4.56 -9.27
CA GLY A 91 6.62 -3.72 -9.50
C GLY A 91 6.45 -2.32 -8.91
N LEU A 92 5.29 -1.69 -9.11
CA LEU A 92 4.95 -0.40 -8.52
C LEU A 92 4.97 -0.45 -7.00
N TRP A 93 4.36 -1.46 -6.39
CA TRP A 93 4.37 -1.61 -4.93
C TRP A 93 5.79 -1.75 -4.37
N LEU A 94 6.66 -2.52 -5.03
CA LEU A 94 8.06 -2.67 -4.64
C LEU A 94 8.82 -1.33 -4.77
N LEU A 95 8.60 -0.59 -5.86
CA LEU A 95 9.20 0.74 -6.06
C LEU A 95 8.75 1.74 -4.99
N VAL A 96 7.46 1.76 -4.64
CA VAL A 96 6.92 2.61 -3.56
C VAL A 96 7.53 2.23 -2.22
N THR A 97 7.68 0.94 -1.95
CA THR A 97 8.31 0.44 -0.72
C THR A 97 9.77 0.89 -0.63
N LEU A 98 10.54 0.68 -1.68
CA LEU A 98 11.93 1.12 -1.76
C LEU A 98 12.04 2.64 -1.55
N PHE A 99 11.18 3.42 -2.21
CA PHE A 99 11.15 4.87 -2.07
C PHE A 99 10.90 5.31 -0.63
N VAL A 100 9.91 4.70 0.05
CA VAL A 100 9.57 5.01 1.44
C VAL A 100 10.71 4.63 2.39
N GLU A 101 11.35 3.48 2.19
CA GLU A 101 12.47 3.02 3.01
C GLU A 101 13.69 3.93 2.86
N ILE A 102 14.09 4.23 1.62
CA ILE A 102 15.21 5.15 1.35
C ILE A 102 14.92 6.52 1.95
N SER A 103 13.70 7.04 1.77
CA SER A 103 13.30 8.34 2.34
C SER A 103 13.38 8.33 3.87
N GLY A 104 12.94 7.24 4.51
CA GLY A 104 13.04 7.07 5.96
C GLY A 104 14.49 7.02 6.44
N PHE A 105 15.34 6.26 5.73
CA PHE A 105 16.77 6.15 6.03
C PHE A 105 17.49 7.49 5.89
N LEU A 106 17.28 8.20 4.79
CA LEU A 106 17.91 9.51 4.55
C LEU A 106 17.51 10.53 5.62
N ARG A 107 16.23 10.56 6.02
CA ARG A 107 15.75 11.45 7.10
C ARG A 107 16.43 11.13 8.44
N ALA A 108 16.60 9.85 8.77
CA ALA A 108 17.29 9.44 9.99
C ALA A 108 18.78 9.83 9.96
N ALA A 109 19.47 9.54 8.85
CA ALA A 109 20.88 9.87 8.68
C ALA A 109 21.14 11.39 8.74
N LEU A 110 20.24 12.22 8.18
CA LEU A 110 20.33 13.67 8.26
C LEU A 110 20.10 14.18 9.69
N ALA A 111 19.15 13.60 10.43
CA ALA A 111 18.91 13.96 11.83
C ALA A 111 20.13 13.66 12.71
N GLU A 112 20.77 12.50 12.53
CA GLU A 112 21.99 12.13 13.27
C GLU A 112 23.19 13.05 12.98
N ARG A 113 23.33 13.52 11.73
CA ARG A 113 24.36 14.51 11.40
C ARG A 113 24.13 15.85 12.09
N SER A 114 22.87 16.27 12.19
CA SER A 114 22.49 17.51 12.88
C SER A 114 22.84 17.47 14.37
N THR A 115 22.55 16.36 15.06
CA THR A 115 22.84 16.22 16.50
C THR A 115 24.34 16.16 16.80
N ARG A 116 25.13 15.42 16.00
CA ARG A 116 26.59 15.40 16.19
C ARG A 116 27.23 16.78 16.00
N ARG A 117 26.70 17.59 15.08
CA ARG A 117 27.19 18.97 14.86
C ARG A 117 26.97 19.83 16.11
N THR A 118 25.81 19.71 16.75
CA THR A 118 25.50 20.46 18.00
C THR A 118 26.33 19.99 19.19
N GLU A 119 26.70 18.71 19.26
CA GLU A 119 27.50 18.16 20.38
C GLU A 119 29.00 18.46 20.28
N HIS A 120 29.56 18.57 19.06
CA HIS A 120 31.01 18.73 18.84
C HIS A 120 31.52 20.17 18.61
N GLY A 121 30.65 21.18 18.43
CA GLY A 121 31.16 22.55 18.29
C GLY A 121 30.10 23.62 18.02
N LEU A 122 30.22 24.71 18.81
CA LEU A 122 29.47 25.98 18.80
C LEU A 122 28.16 25.96 19.61
N GLY A 123 28.30 26.04 20.94
CA GLY A 123 27.27 26.68 21.77
C GLY A 123 27.07 28.15 21.38
N PRO A 124 25.97 28.80 21.78
CA PRO A 124 25.73 30.21 21.46
C PRO A 124 26.81 31.07 22.12
N GLY A 125 27.78 31.45 21.32
CA GLY A 125 28.91 32.29 21.66
C GLY A 125 29.24 33.14 20.44
N ASP A 126 28.28 33.98 20.06
CA ASP A 126 28.50 35.29 19.47
C ASP A 126 28.02 36.32 20.51
#